data_AF-A0A815KKZ1-F1
#
_entry.id   AF-A0A815KKZ1-F1
#
_cell.length_a   1.000
_cell.length_b   1.000
_cell.length_c   1.000
_cell.angle_alpha   90.00
_cell.angle_beta   90.00
_cell.angle_gamma   90.00
#
_symmetry.space_group_name_H-M   'P 1'
#
loop_
_entity.id
_entity.type
_entity.pdbx_description
1 polymer ?
#
loop_
_entity_poly.entity_id
_entity_poly.type
_entity_poly.pdbx_seq_one_letter_code
_entity_poly.pdbx_strand_id
1 'polypeptide(L)'
;MHEILVKTSKGSSVRAIVKRKIEEFSEEKYSQAQKQEVKNDGELSNIDLLRFEIDALITENRLNNALSKIGHVTANDKEKAKELLNLYRKDVMDQLIENGNEDMWTSLTANERDVLTEEITHSSKRIIIEYLKQNK
;
A
#
# COMPACT_ATOMS: atom_id res chain seq x y z
N MET A 1 -16.98 26.80 -20.25
CA MET A 1 -17.59 25.80 -19.35
C MET A 1 -18.97 26.30 -18.99
N HIS A 2 -20.02 25.51 -19.22
CA HIS A 2 -21.39 25.87 -18.82
C HIS A 2 -21.68 25.22 -17.47
N GLU A 3 -21.96 26.02 -16.45
CA GLU A 3 -22.32 25.52 -15.13
C GLU A 3 -23.82 25.25 -15.06
N ILE A 4 -24.20 24.00 -14.74
CA ILE A 4 -25.59 23.65 -14.47
C ILE A 4 -25.88 23.94 -13.00
N LEU A 5 -26.72 24.94 -12.76
CA LEU A 5 -27.18 25.34 -11.44
C LEU A 5 -28.58 24.80 -11.18
N VAL A 6 -28.78 24.18 -10.02
CA VAL A 6 -30.09 23.66 -9.59
C VAL A 6 -30.58 24.50 -8.42
N LYS A 7 -31.83 24.96 -8.50
CA LYS A 7 -32.48 25.68 -7.41
C LYS A 7 -32.85 24.68 -6.31
N THR A 8 -32.36 24.89 -5.10
CA THR A 8 -32.77 24.09 -3.93
C THR A 8 -34.03 24.67 -3.31
N SER A 9 -34.75 23.85 -2.53
CA SER A 9 -35.93 24.29 -1.76
C SER A 9 -35.63 25.41 -0.77
N LYS A 10 -34.35 25.63 -0.42
CA LYS A 10 -33.88 26.70 0.46
C LYS A 10 -33.55 28.01 -0.30
N GLY A 11 -33.88 28.11 -1.58
CA GLY A 11 -33.73 29.32 -2.38
C GLY A 11 -32.32 29.59 -2.91
N SER A 12 -31.31 28.82 -2.50
CA SER A 12 -29.96 28.89 -3.05
C SER A 12 -29.81 28.01 -4.29
N SER A 13 -29.20 28.57 -5.34
CA SER A 13 -28.75 27.82 -6.51
C SER A 13 -27.43 27.14 -6.18
N VAL A 14 -27.37 25.82 -6.34
CA VAL A 14 -26.14 25.03 -6.10
C VAL A 14 -25.68 24.37 -7.40
N ARG A 15 -24.37 24.12 -7.51
CA ARG A 15 -23.78 23.36 -8.61
C ARG A 15 -24.32 21.93 -8.58
N ALA A 16 -24.85 21.46 -9.71
CA ALA A 16 -25.22 20.06 -9.87
C ALA A 16 -23.95 19.19 -9.86
N ILE A 17 -23.76 18.40 -8.81
CA ILE A 17 -22.70 17.38 -8.72
C ILE A 17 -23.40 16.02 -8.70
N VAL A 18 -23.35 15.30 -9.81
CA VAL A 18 -23.87 13.93 -9.91
C VAL A 18 -22.72 12.96 -9.65
N LYS A 19 -22.78 12.22 -8.55
CA LYS A 19 -21.82 11.15 -8.24
C LYS A 19 -22.42 9.82 -8.71
N ARG A 20 -21.84 9.22 -9.76
CA ARG A 20 -22.18 7.85 -10.18
C ARG A 20 -21.37 6.86 -9.34
N LYS A 21 -21.86 6.52 -8.15
CA LYS A 21 -21.26 5.45 -7.33
C LYS A 21 -21.56 4.08 -7.96
N ILE A 22 -20.59 3.18 -7.99
CA ILE A 22 -20.83 1.78 -8.35
C ILE A 22 -21.57 1.08 -7.20
N GLU A 23 -22.46 0.14 -7.53
CA GLU A 23 -23.25 -0.60 -6.53
C GLU A 23 -22.38 -1.42 -5.60
N GLU A 24 -21.23 -1.91 -6.08
CA GLU A 24 -20.27 -2.66 -5.28
C GLU A 24 -19.77 -1.89 -4.06
N PHE A 25 -19.64 -0.56 -4.19
CA PHE A 25 -19.20 0.34 -3.14
C PHE A 25 -20.38 1.14 -2.53
N SER A 26 -21.61 0.63 -2.68
CA SER A 26 -22.78 1.24 -2.04
C SER A 26 -22.80 0.94 -0.54
N GLU A 27 -23.07 1.98 0.25
CA GLU A 27 -23.12 1.90 1.72
C GLU A 27 -24.26 1.00 2.21
N GLU A 28 -25.26 0.70 1.38
CA GLU A 28 -26.36 -0.21 1.69
C GLU A 28 -25.85 -1.62 2.07
N LYS A 29 -24.77 -2.10 1.43
CA LYS A 29 -24.14 -3.38 1.76
C LYS A 29 -23.50 -3.40 3.15
N TYR A 30 -23.09 -2.24 3.66
CA TYR A 30 -22.42 -2.09 4.95
C TYR A 30 -23.34 -1.50 6.03
N SER A 31 -24.60 -1.20 5.68
CA SER A 31 -25.58 -0.61 6.59
C SER A 31 -26.07 -1.56 7.68
N GLN A 32 -25.77 -2.86 7.54
CA GLN A 32 -26.04 -3.90 8.55
C GLN A 32 -24.91 -4.02 9.59
N ALA A 33 -23.87 -3.19 9.51
CA ALA A 33 -22.81 -3.19 10.50
C ALA A 33 -23.36 -2.79 11.88
N GLN A 34 -23.59 -3.80 12.73
CA GLN A 34 -23.85 -3.57 14.15
C GLN A 34 -22.61 -2.92 14.75
N LYS A 35 -22.80 -1.93 15.63
CA LYS A 35 -21.71 -1.39 16.45
C LYS A 35 -21.07 -2.57 17.17
N GLN A 36 -19.88 -2.95 16.73
CA GLN A 36 -19.11 -4.00 17.35
C GLN A 36 -18.86 -3.55 18.78
N GLU A 37 -19.37 -4.30 19.77
CA GLU A 37 -18.94 -4.11 21.15
C GLU A 37 -17.48 -4.48 21.19
N VAL A 38 -16.61 -3.48 21.05
CA VAL A 38 -15.16 -3.67 21.08
C VAL A 38 -14.82 -4.10 22.50
N LYS A 39 -14.80 -5.42 22.72
CA LYS A 39 -13.91 -5.98 23.73
C LYS A 39 -12.52 -5.65 23.23
N ASN A 40 -11.81 -4.77 23.94
CA ASN A 40 -10.41 -4.43 23.68
C ASN A 40 -9.51 -5.63 23.99
N ASP A 41 -9.79 -6.81 23.43
CA ASP A 41 -9.08 -8.07 23.70
C ASP A 41 -7.85 -8.22 22.78
N GLY A 42 -7.37 -7.14 22.16
CA GLY A 42 -6.17 -7.17 21.33
C GLY A 42 -5.81 -5.79 20.81
N GLU A 43 -5.06 -5.02 21.59
CA GLU A 43 -4.32 -3.88 21.03
C GLU A 43 -3.33 -4.44 20.00
N LEU A 44 -3.43 -3.97 18.75
CA LEU A 44 -2.46 -4.30 17.71
C LEU A 44 -1.10 -3.77 18.16
N SER A 45 -0.12 -4.66 18.14
CA SER A 45 1.25 -4.28 18.49
C SER A 45 1.86 -3.39 17.40
N ASN A 46 2.89 -2.62 17.75
CA ASN A 46 3.63 -1.80 16.78
C ASN A 46 4.16 -2.62 15.61
N ILE A 47 4.59 -3.87 15.85
CA ILE A 47 5.04 -4.76 14.78
C ILE A 47 3.90 -5.12 13.83
N ASP A 48 2.68 -5.35 14.32
CA ASP A 48 1.53 -5.66 13.47
C ASP A 48 1.11 -4.45 12.62
N LEU A 49 1.14 -3.25 13.20
CA LEU A 49 0.87 -2.01 12.45
C LEU A 49 1.90 -1.81 11.34
N LEU A 50 3.19 -1.98 11.65
CA LEU A 50 4.25 -1.87 10.65
C LEU A 50 4.14 -2.94 9.55
N ARG A 51 3.69 -4.16 9.86
CA ARG A 51 3.42 -5.18 8.84
C ARG A 51 2.39 -4.71 7.84
N PHE A 52 1.28 -4.14 8.30
CA PHE A 52 0.24 -3.64 7.40
C PHE A 52 0.73 -2.48 6.53
N GLU A 53 1.51 -1.56 7.09
CA GLU A 53 2.13 -0.47 6.34
C GLU A 53 3.11 -1.00 5.28
N ILE A 54 3.95 -1.96 5.64
CA ILE A 54 4.87 -2.62 4.72
C ILE A 54 4.12 -3.31 3.58
N ASP A 55 3.08 -4.09 3.89
CA ASP A 55 2.29 -4.81 2.89
C ASP A 55 1.62 -3.84 1.90
N ALA A 56 1.15 -2.69 2.37
CA ALA A 56 0.59 -1.64 1.51
C ALA A 56 1.63 -1.01 0.56
N LEU A 57 2.91 -1.02 0.92
CA LEU A 57 4.00 -0.46 0.12
C LEU A 57 4.50 -1.43 -0.95
N ILE A 58 4.40 -2.75 -0.75
CA ILE A 58 4.87 -3.77 -1.68
C ILE A 58 3.91 -3.88 -2.87
N THR A 59 4.09 -3.00 -3.85
CA THR A 59 3.24 -2.89 -5.05
C THR A 59 4.01 -3.08 -6.35
N GLU A 60 3.29 -3.48 -7.42
CA GLU A 60 3.82 -3.56 -8.78
C GLU A 60 4.31 -2.21 -9.30
N ASN A 61 3.64 -1.11 -8.93
CA ASN A 61 4.03 0.22 -9.35
C ASN A 61 5.43 0.59 -8.82
N ARG A 62 5.75 0.29 -7.56
CA ARG A 62 7.11 0.48 -7.05
C ARG A 62 8.11 -0.43 -7.74
N LEU A 63 7.72 -1.65 -8.12
CA LEU A 63 8.60 -2.57 -8.83
C LEU A 63 8.95 -1.99 -10.21
N ASN A 64 7.96 -1.46 -10.93
CA ASN A 64 8.16 -0.78 -12.21
C ASN A 64 9.05 0.46 -12.07
N ASN A 65 8.93 1.20 -10.97
CA ASN A 65 9.82 2.34 -10.67
C ASN A 65 11.26 1.90 -10.41
N ALA A 66 11.47 0.75 -9.76
CA ALA A 66 12.80 0.19 -9.58
C ALA A 66 13.39 -0.31 -10.91
N LEU A 67 12.57 -0.98 -11.72
CA LEU A 67 12.94 -1.46 -13.06
C LEU A 67 13.30 -0.32 -14.02
N SER A 68 12.60 0.82 -13.97
CA SER A 68 12.92 1.96 -14.84
C SER A 68 14.28 2.59 -14.53
N LYS A 69 14.80 2.41 -13.31
CA LYS A 69 16.13 2.87 -12.88
C LYS A 69 17.27 1.92 -13.29
N ILE A 70 17.01 0.61 -13.29
CA ILE A 70 18.01 -0.43 -13.60
C ILE A 70 18.01 -0.81 -15.09
N GLY A 71 16.86 -0.66 -15.74
CA GLY A 71 16.60 -1.16 -17.09
C GLY A 71 16.09 -2.60 -17.08
N HIS A 72 16.23 -3.29 -18.22
CA HIS A 72 15.69 -4.63 -18.40
C HIS A 72 16.45 -5.67 -17.56
N VAL A 73 15.70 -6.47 -16.81
CA VAL A 73 16.19 -7.56 -15.95
C VAL A 73 15.59 -8.88 -16.42
N THR A 74 16.45 -9.89 -16.60
CA THR A 74 16.04 -11.24 -16.99
C THR A 74 16.36 -12.24 -15.89
N ALA A 75 15.70 -13.41 -15.91
CA ALA A 75 15.91 -14.45 -14.90
C ALA A 75 17.34 -15.03 -14.88
N ASN A 76 18.12 -14.86 -15.96
CA ASN A 76 19.49 -15.34 -16.05
C ASN A 76 20.51 -14.36 -15.44
N ASP A 77 20.14 -13.08 -15.29
CA ASP A 77 21.02 -12.04 -14.79
C ASP A 77 20.89 -11.87 -13.27
N LYS A 78 21.62 -12.72 -12.54
CA LYS A 78 21.57 -12.78 -11.07
C LYS A 78 22.02 -11.48 -10.40
N GLU A 79 23.02 -10.79 -10.98
CA GLU A 79 23.54 -9.55 -10.40
C GLU A 79 22.49 -8.43 -10.52
N LYS A 80 21.87 -8.27 -11.70
CA LYS A 80 20.76 -7.31 -11.85
C LYS A 80 19.54 -7.67 -11.02
N ALA A 81 19.21 -8.94 -10.88
CA ALA A 81 18.10 -9.36 -10.02
C ALA A 81 18.36 -9.03 -8.54
N LYS A 82 19.61 -9.19 -8.09
CA LYS A 82 20.04 -8.79 -6.75
C LYS A 82 20.02 -7.28 -6.56
N GLU A 83 20.49 -6.53 -7.55
CA GLU A 83 20.42 -5.07 -7.57
C GLU A 83 18.97 -4.59 -7.49
N LEU A 84 18.06 -5.17 -8.28
CA LEU A 84 16.63 -4.88 -8.27
C LEU A 84 16.01 -5.13 -6.90
N LEU A 85 16.31 -6.28 -6.28
CA LEU A 85 15.83 -6.58 -4.94
C LEU A 85 16.32 -5.54 -3.92
N ASN A 86 17.59 -5.15 -3.99
CA ASN A 86 18.15 -4.16 -3.07
C ASN A 86 17.51 -2.78 -3.27
N LEU A 87 17.36 -2.34 -4.51
CA LEU A 87 16.75 -1.06 -4.84
C LEU A 87 15.28 -1.00 -4.40
N TYR A 88 14.53 -2.06 -4.65
CA TYR A 88 13.12 -2.16 -4.28
C TYR A 88 12.93 -2.20 -2.76
N ARG A 89 13.71 -3.02 -2.04
CA ARG A 89 13.67 -3.06 -0.57
C ARG A 89 14.01 -1.70 0.04
N LYS A 90 15.03 -1.03 -0.51
CA LYS A 90 15.41 0.31 -0.07
C LYS A 90 14.27 1.29 -0.28
N ASP A 91 13.65 1.31 -1.46
CA ASP A 91 12.52 2.18 -1.77
C ASP A 91 11.32 1.97 -0.83
N VAL A 92 11.02 0.71 -0.49
CA VAL A 92 9.98 0.37 0.50
C VAL A 92 10.34 0.89 1.90
N MET A 93 11.59 0.68 2.35
CA MET A 93 12.04 1.17 3.66
C MET A 93 12.08 2.70 3.73
N ASP A 94 12.62 3.36 2.70
CA ASP A 94 12.69 4.82 2.63
C ASP A 94 11.26 5.39 2.71
N GLN A 95 10.30 4.81 1.97
CA GLN A 95 8.91 5.26 2.06
C GLN A 95 8.28 5.00 3.43
N LEU A 96 8.54 3.85 4.04
CA LEU A 96 7.99 3.52 5.37
C LEU A 96 8.38 4.60 6.39
N ILE A 97 9.64 5.05 6.33
CA ILE A 97 10.18 6.13 7.16
C ILE A 97 9.55 7.49 6.78
N GLU A 98 9.49 7.82 5.47
CA GLU A 98 8.86 9.06 4.99
C GLU A 98 7.37 9.19 5.40
N ASN A 99 6.66 8.07 5.54
CA ASN A 99 5.29 8.03 6.03
C ASN A 99 5.16 8.34 7.53
N GLY A 100 6.27 8.60 8.23
CA GLY A 100 6.29 8.96 9.65
C GLY A 100 6.40 7.76 10.61
N ASN A 101 6.74 6.57 10.12
CA ASN A 101 6.85 5.37 10.94
C ASN A 101 8.23 5.18 11.60
N GLU A 102 9.11 6.18 11.53
CA GLU A 102 10.47 6.09 12.08
C GLU A 102 10.50 5.82 13.59
N ASP A 103 9.68 6.53 14.37
CA ASP A 103 9.60 6.34 15.82
C ASP A 103 9.09 4.93 16.16
N MET A 104 8.09 4.44 15.41
CA MET A 104 7.55 3.09 15.59
C MET A 104 8.61 2.03 15.24
N TRP A 105 9.33 2.20 14.13
CA TRP A 105 10.41 1.32 13.71
C TRP A 105 11.57 1.29 14.71
N THR A 106 11.96 2.44 15.24
CA THR A 106 13.05 2.56 16.23
C THR A 106 12.65 2.08 17.62
N SER A 107 11.34 2.01 17.93
CA SER A 107 10.84 1.42 19.17
C SER A 107 10.92 -0.11 19.19
N LEU A 108 10.98 -0.77 18.02
CA LEU A 108 11.08 -2.22 17.93
C LEU A 108 12.43 -2.75 18.43
N THR A 109 12.41 -3.95 19.00
CA THR A 109 13.61 -4.71 19.33
C THR A 109 14.39 -5.10 18.07
N ALA A 110 15.69 -5.40 18.22
CA ALA A 110 16.50 -5.84 17.08
C ALA A 110 15.91 -7.08 16.39
N ASN A 111 15.43 -8.06 17.18
CA ASN A 111 14.82 -9.28 16.67
C ASN A 111 13.54 -8.98 15.85
N GLU A 112 12.69 -8.07 16.31
CA GLU A 112 11.48 -7.68 15.57
C GLU A 112 11.81 -6.97 14.25
N ARG A 113 12.82 -6.10 14.24
CA ARG A 113 13.28 -5.45 13.01
C ARG A 113 13.86 -6.46 12.02
N ASP A 114 14.61 -7.44 12.50
CA ASP A 114 15.16 -8.51 11.67
C ASP A 114 14.03 -9.33 11.03
N VAL A 115 13.03 -9.71 11.82
CA VAL A 115 11.82 -10.41 11.33
C VAL A 115 11.12 -9.61 10.24
N LEU A 116 10.82 -8.32 10.47
CA LEU A 116 10.18 -7.46 9.46
C LEU A 116 11.05 -7.31 8.21
N THR A 117 12.37 -7.19 8.38
CA THR A 117 13.31 -7.06 7.27
C THR A 117 13.35 -8.32 6.41
N GLU A 118 13.26 -9.50 7.03
CA GLU A 118 13.13 -10.78 6.34
C GLU A 118 11.78 -10.89 5.62
N GLU A 119 10.68 -10.49 6.24
CA GLU A 119 9.33 -10.46 5.65
C GLU A 119 9.30 -9.55 4.41
N ILE A 120 9.83 -8.32 4.50
CA ILE A 120 9.99 -7.40 3.36
C ILE A 120 10.77 -8.08 2.24
N THR A 121 11.88 -8.75 2.58
CA THR A 121 12.72 -9.43 1.61
C THR A 121 11.97 -10.57 0.92
N HIS A 122 11.21 -11.36 1.67
CA HIS A 122 10.43 -12.47 1.14
C HIS A 122 9.32 -11.99 0.20
N SER A 123 8.53 -11.02 0.64
CA SER A 123 7.44 -10.42 -0.15
C SER A 123 7.97 -9.71 -1.40
N SER A 124 9.10 -9.01 -1.30
CA SER A 124 9.79 -8.39 -2.45
C SER A 124 10.27 -9.44 -3.46
N LYS A 125 10.85 -10.56 -2.99
CA LYS A 125 11.26 -11.65 -3.89
C LYS A 125 10.06 -12.26 -4.61
N ARG A 126 8.93 -12.44 -3.91
CA ARG A 126 7.72 -13.01 -4.51
C ARG A 126 7.26 -12.19 -5.72
N ILE A 127 7.09 -10.88 -5.56
CA ILE A 127 6.62 -10.00 -6.65
C ILE A 127 7.63 -9.92 -7.80
N ILE A 128 8.94 -9.88 -7.49
CA ILE A 128 10.00 -9.89 -8.52
C ILE A 128 9.99 -11.21 -9.31
N ILE A 129 9.83 -12.35 -8.63
CA ILE A 129 9.78 -13.66 -9.29
C ILE A 129 8.53 -13.77 -10.18
N GLU A 130 7.39 -13.26 -9.74
CA GLU A 130 6.17 -13.22 -10.55
C GLU A 130 6.37 -12.39 -11.82
N TYR A 131 6.95 -11.19 -11.69
CA TYR A 131 7.34 -10.37 -12.83
C TYR A 131 8.29 -11.10 -13.80
N LEU A 132 9.34 -11.73 -13.28
CA LEU A 132 10.31 -12.46 -14.10
C LEU A 132 9.73 -13.70 -14.78
N LYS A 133 8.67 -14.29 -14.22
CA LYS A 133 7.94 -15.41 -14.86
C LYS A 133 7.07 -14.94 -16.02
N GLN A 134 6.44 -13.77 -15.88
CA GLN A 134 5.57 -13.19 -16.91
C GLN A 134 6.36 -12.65 -18.12
N ASN A 135 7.61 -12.20 -17.90
CA ASN A 135 8.46 -11.57 -18.91
C ASN A 135 9.62 -12.47 -19.39
N LYS A 136 9.39 -13.79 -19.47
CA LYS A 136 10.36 -14.76 -20.03
C LYS A 136 10.36 -14.79 -21.55
#